data_AF-A0A815WGL5-F1
#
_entry.id   AF-A0A815WGL5-F1
#
_cell.length_a   1.000
_cell.length_b   1.000
_cell.length_c   1.000
_cell.angle_alpha   90.00
_cell.angle_beta   90.00
_cell.angle_gamma   90.00
#
_symmetry.space_group_name_H-M   'P 1'
#
loop_
_entity.id
_entity.type
_entity.pdbx_description
1 polymer ?
#
loop_
_entity_poly.entity_id
_entity_poly.type
_entity_poly.pdbx_seq_one_letter_code
_entity_poly.pdbx_strand_id
1 'polypeptide(L)'
;MNFVDNSTSHYIAVGTTIVFEYDNDRQPIGRLILFSCRKVNVKNDFILFSDEIYSITVLRYNPSGHTFEEITTDVSPQPITGCQFIDDDTFVCTETHGNLLCYHKDHESTKELDRKLLTRLEQYHLAEQINIFRHGHFVTQQTSQSTIFLATCSLMAVTSGYIGLVVQLPPSLYRLLASLEKSLAQHIPNVGQIEHSTWRSIRADKQSTISSGFIDGDLIQLYLTY
;
A
#
# COMPACT_ATOMS: atom_id res chain seq x y z
N MET A 1 -7.05 17.86 5.16
CA MET A 1 -6.67 17.45 3.80
C MET A 1 -7.99 17.18 3.08
N ASN A 2 -8.35 17.94 2.04
CA ASN A 2 -9.64 17.77 1.37
C ASN A 2 -9.50 16.64 0.34
N PHE A 3 -10.30 15.59 0.49
CA PHE A 3 -10.43 14.53 -0.51
C PHE A 3 -11.52 14.95 -1.48
N VAL A 4 -11.14 15.25 -2.72
CA VAL A 4 -12.09 15.53 -3.82
C VAL A 4 -11.99 14.36 -4.77
N ASP A 5 -12.97 13.48 -4.73
CA ASP A 5 -13.27 12.56 -5.83
C ASP A 5 -14.63 12.96 -6.41
N ASN A 6 -14.87 12.69 -7.69
CA ASN A 6 -15.95 13.23 -8.53
C ASN A 6 -17.37 12.76 -8.16
N SER A 7 -17.60 12.28 -6.93
CA SER A 7 -18.93 12.04 -6.38
C SER A 7 -19.38 13.25 -5.55
N THR A 8 -20.69 13.49 -5.49
CA THR A 8 -21.33 14.61 -4.76
C THR A 8 -21.04 14.66 -3.25
N SER A 9 -20.30 13.70 -2.71
CA SER A 9 -20.01 13.52 -1.29
C SER A 9 -18.57 13.93 -0.98
N HIS A 10 -18.39 14.93 -0.12
CA HIS A 10 -17.07 15.38 0.32
C HIS A 10 -16.73 14.75 1.67
N TYR A 11 -15.56 14.14 1.77
CA TYR A 11 -15.05 13.59 3.03
C TYR A 11 -13.98 14.51 3.63
N ILE A 12 -14.20 14.97 4.85
CA ILE A 12 -13.25 15.80 5.60
C ILE A 12 -12.85 15.06 6.86
N ALA A 13 -11.54 14.91 7.08
CA ALA A 13 -10.95 14.44 8.33
C ALA A 13 -10.49 15.64 9.18
N VAL A 14 -10.96 15.72 10.44
CA VAL A 14 -10.58 16.79 11.39
C VAL A 14 -10.15 16.19 12.73
N GLY A 15 -8.98 16.61 13.24
CA GLY A 15 -8.50 16.23 14.58
C GLY A 15 -8.22 14.73 14.71
N THR A 16 -8.79 14.07 15.73
CA THR A 16 -8.83 12.60 15.88
C THR A 16 -9.87 11.99 14.93
N THR A 17 -9.70 12.35 13.65
CA THR A 17 -10.45 12.11 12.42
C THR A 17 -11.91 11.72 12.56
N ILE A 18 -12.78 12.74 12.54
CA ILE A 18 -14.18 12.55 12.18
C ILE A 18 -14.31 12.65 10.66
N VAL A 19 -14.87 11.63 10.00
CA VAL A 19 -15.24 11.67 8.57
C VAL A 19 -16.69 12.11 8.47
N PHE A 20 -16.92 13.24 7.78
CA PHE A 20 -18.25 13.74 7.46
C PHE A 20 -18.58 13.47 6.00
N GLU A 21 -19.83 13.11 5.70
CA GLU A 21 -20.41 13.34 4.38
C GLU A 21 -21.20 14.65 4.41
N TYR A 22 -21.11 15.44 3.35
CA TYR A 22 -21.87 16.67 3.20
C TYR A 22 -22.91 16.58 2.09
N ASP A 23 -24.09 17.13 2.31
CA ASP A 23 -25.07 17.37 1.25
C ASP A 23 -24.67 18.57 0.36
N ASN A 24 -25.51 18.86 -0.65
CA ASN A 24 -25.29 19.98 -1.57
C ASN A 24 -25.29 21.36 -0.86
N ASP A 25 -25.93 21.47 0.30
CA ASP A 25 -25.99 22.67 1.14
C ASP A 25 -24.84 22.73 2.16
N ARG A 26 -23.87 21.82 2.05
CA ARG A 26 -22.72 21.66 2.95
C ARG A 26 -23.12 21.40 4.40
N GLN A 27 -24.24 20.74 4.63
CA GLN A 27 -24.60 20.20 5.94
C GLN A 27 -24.09 18.77 6.11
N PRO A 28 -23.53 18.42 7.28
CA PRO A 28 -23.05 17.07 7.53
C PRO A 28 -24.23 16.10 7.67
N ILE A 29 -24.28 15.06 6.83
CA ILE A 29 -25.35 14.05 6.79
C ILE A 29 -24.90 12.66 7.28
N GLY A 30 -23.59 12.40 7.28
CA GLY A 30 -22.99 11.19 7.86
C GLY A 30 -21.81 11.54 8.77
N ARG A 31 -21.56 10.72 9.80
CA ARG A 31 -20.44 10.90 10.73
C ARG A 31 -19.82 9.56 11.14
N LEU A 32 -18.50 9.45 10.98
CA LEU A 32 -17.68 8.38 11.54
C LEU A 32 -16.54 8.99 12.36
N ILE A 33 -16.23 8.45 13.54
CA ILE A 33 -15.13 8.93 14.39
C ILE A 33 -14.01 7.88 14.38
N LEU A 34 -12.84 8.24 13.90
CA LEU A 34 -11.63 7.43 13.80
C LEU A 34 -10.52 8.02 14.67
N PHE A 35 -10.29 7.41 15.83
CA PHE A 35 -9.23 7.86 16.74
C PHE A 35 -7.84 7.62 16.14
N SER A 36 -6.93 8.58 16.31
CA SER A 36 -5.53 8.50 15.88
C SER A 36 -5.31 8.15 14.41
N CYS A 37 -6.28 8.42 13.54
CA CYS A 37 -6.16 8.15 12.11
C CYS A 37 -5.06 9.00 11.47
N ARG A 38 -4.16 8.34 10.76
CA ARG A 38 -2.97 8.92 10.16
C ARG A 38 -3.09 9.09 8.64
N LYS A 39 -3.72 8.13 7.96
CA LYS A 39 -3.96 8.16 6.52
C LYS A 39 -5.36 7.68 6.21
N VAL A 40 -5.95 8.29 5.18
CA VAL A 40 -7.23 7.90 4.58
C VAL A 40 -7.05 7.92 3.08
N ASN A 41 -7.48 6.85 2.41
CA ASN A 41 -7.65 6.79 0.98
C ASN A 41 -9.05 6.30 0.67
N VAL A 42 -9.62 6.81 -0.41
CA VAL A 42 -10.98 6.48 -0.85
C VAL A 42 -10.89 5.91 -2.26
N LYS A 43 -11.64 4.84 -2.50
CA LYS A 43 -11.82 4.22 -3.81
C LYS A 43 -13.28 3.78 -3.91
N ASN A 44 -14.08 4.47 -4.74
CA ASN A 44 -15.52 4.27 -4.82
C ASN A 44 -16.19 4.45 -3.43
N ASP A 45 -16.95 3.45 -2.99
CA ASP A 45 -17.59 3.36 -1.68
C ASP A 45 -16.67 2.79 -0.59
N PHE A 46 -15.42 2.42 -0.91
CA PHE A 46 -14.46 1.90 0.05
C PHE A 46 -13.53 2.98 0.60
N ILE A 47 -13.28 2.90 1.90
CA ILE A 47 -12.39 3.79 2.64
C ILE A 47 -11.34 2.93 3.31
N LEU A 48 -10.09 3.07 2.86
CA LEU A 48 -8.93 2.51 3.54
C LEU A 48 -8.40 3.57 4.49
N PHE A 49 -8.32 3.27 5.77
CA PHE A 49 -7.65 4.13 6.72
C PHE A 49 -6.58 3.36 7.50
N SER A 50 -5.60 4.10 7.98
CA SER A 50 -4.61 3.63 8.94
C SER A 50 -4.63 4.51 10.16
N ASP A 51 -4.28 3.96 11.31
CA ASP A 51 -4.10 4.73 12.54
C ASP A 51 -2.70 4.52 13.13
N GLU A 52 -2.39 5.19 14.25
CA GLU A 52 -1.07 5.11 14.89
C GLU A 52 -0.88 3.87 15.77
N ILE A 53 -1.97 3.24 16.19
CA ILE A 53 -1.99 2.15 17.18
C ILE A 53 -2.24 0.82 16.48
N TYR A 54 -3.30 0.75 15.68
CA TYR A 54 -3.66 -0.36 14.82
C TYR A 54 -3.24 -0.06 13.38
N SER A 55 -3.08 -1.14 12.61
CA SER A 55 -2.47 -1.10 11.29
C SER A 55 -3.40 -0.43 10.25
N ILE A 56 -4.23 -1.21 9.57
CA ILE A 56 -5.16 -0.70 8.57
C ILE A 56 -6.54 -1.34 8.71
N THR A 57 -7.55 -0.57 8.33
CA THR A 57 -8.93 -1.02 8.28
C THR A 57 -9.59 -0.49 7.02
N VAL A 58 -10.42 -1.35 6.41
CA VAL A 58 -11.21 -1.02 5.24
C VAL A 58 -12.67 -0.94 5.66
N LEU A 59 -13.28 0.20 5.39
CA LEU A 59 -14.69 0.46 5.60
C LEU A 59 -15.41 0.56 4.25
N ARG A 60 -16.70 0.28 4.26
CA ARG A 60 -17.61 0.56 3.16
C ARG A 60 -18.63 1.59 3.59
N TYR A 61 -18.85 2.58 2.74
CA TYR A 61 -19.87 3.58 2.93
C TYR A 61 -21.18 3.15 2.27
N ASN A 62 -22.31 3.25 3.00
CA ASN A 62 -23.64 3.00 2.48
C ASN A 62 -24.42 4.33 2.33
N PRO A 63 -24.60 4.83 1.09
CA PRO A 63 -25.29 6.10 0.83
C PRO A 63 -26.76 6.13 1.26
N SER A 64 -27.43 4.98 1.28
CA SER A 64 -28.87 4.92 1.59
C SER A 64 -29.17 5.19 3.06
N GLY A 65 -28.22 4.90 3.93
CA GLY A 65 -28.37 5.03 5.38
C GLY A 65 -27.38 6.00 6.04
N HIS A 66 -26.47 6.59 5.26
CA HIS A 66 -25.34 7.38 5.76
C HIS A 66 -24.50 6.64 6.82
N THR A 67 -24.36 5.32 6.66
CA THR A 67 -23.63 4.44 7.60
C THR A 67 -22.30 3.98 7.01
N PHE A 68 -21.38 3.63 7.91
CA PHE A 68 -20.09 3.04 7.60
C PHE A 68 -20.04 1.63 8.19
N GLU A 69 -19.64 0.66 7.38
CA GLU A 69 -19.51 -0.74 7.78
C GLU A 69 -18.05 -1.17 7.68
N GLU A 70 -17.53 -1.81 8.72
CA GLU A 70 -16.19 -2.41 8.67
C GLU A 70 -16.21 -3.68 7.82
N ILE A 71 -15.37 -3.71 6.79
CA ILE A 71 -15.27 -4.83 5.86
C ILE A 71 -14.14 -5.78 6.28
N THR A 72 -12.97 -5.23 6.59
CA THR A 72 -11.80 -6.00 7.01
C THR A 72 -10.80 -5.14 7.77
N THR A 73 -10.01 -5.75 8.63
CA THR A 73 -9.00 -5.08 9.45
C THR A 73 -7.78 -5.96 9.69
N ASP A 74 -6.62 -5.33 9.90
CA ASP A 74 -5.43 -6.00 10.41
C ASP A 74 -5.43 -5.93 11.95
N VAL A 75 -5.37 -7.10 12.57
CA VAL A 75 -5.32 -7.24 14.04
C VAL A 75 -3.90 -7.07 14.60
N SER A 76 -2.88 -7.05 13.75
CA SER A 76 -1.49 -6.81 14.16
C SER A 76 -1.20 -5.31 14.22
N PRO A 77 -0.86 -4.75 15.40
CA PRO A 77 -0.44 -3.35 15.50
C PRO A 77 0.77 -3.07 14.60
N GLN A 78 0.64 -2.08 13.72
CA GLN A 78 1.74 -1.56 12.91
C GLN A 78 1.66 -0.03 12.87
N PRO A 79 2.77 0.68 13.10
CA PRO A 79 2.82 2.13 13.04
C PRO A 79 2.84 2.59 11.57
N ILE A 80 1.71 2.47 10.87
CA ILE A 80 1.62 2.76 9.43
C ILE A 80 1.86 4.25 9.18
N THR A 81 2.73 4.57 8.22
CA THR A 81 3.08 5.94 7.81
C THR A 81 2.41 6.33 6.49
N GLY A 82 2.00 5.35 5.69
CA GLY A 82 1.41 5.49 4.37
C GLY A 82 0.66 4.21 4.00
N CYS A 83 -0.50 4.33 3.36
CA CYS A 83 -1.25 3.20 2.83
C CYS A 83 -1.87 3.56 1.47
N GLN A 84 -2.24 2.56 0.67
CA GLN A 84 -2.91 2.74 -0.63
C GLN A 84 -3.58 1.44 -1.10
N PHE A 85 -4.73 1.57 -1.77
CA PHE A 85 -5.30 0.47 -2.55
C PHE A 85 -4.36 0.08 -3.69
N ILE A 86 -4.05 -1.20 -3.86
CA ILE A 86 -3.45 -1.70 -5.10
C ILE A 86 -4.60 -2.07 -6.04
N ASP A 87 -5.47 -2.97 -5.60
CA ASP A 87 -6.70 -3.37 -6.28
C ASP A 87 -7.89 -3.37 -5.30
N ASP A 88 -8.87 -4.26 -5.46
CA ASP A 88 -10.07 -4.31 -4.60
C ASP A 88 -9.83 -5.12 -3.32
N ASP A 89 -8.87 -6.05 -3.33
CA ASP A 89 -8.56 -6.94 -2.20
C ASP A 89 -7.10 -6.84 -1.73
N THR A 90 -6.28 -6.06 -2.42
CA THR A 90 -4.85 -5.88 -2.13
C THR A 90 -4.56 -4.45 -1.73
N PHE A 91 -3.82 -4.27 -0.64
CA PHE A 91 -3.44 -2.96 -0.10
C PHE A 91 -1.94 -2.92 0.16
N VAL A 92 -1.27 -1.84 -0.23
CA VAL A 92 0.14 -1.60 0.10
C VAL A 92 0.24 -0.57 1.21
N CYS A 93 1.12 -0.85 2.17
CA CYS A 93 1.40 0.04 3.29
C CYS A 93 2.89 0.20 3.51
N THR A 94 3.26 1.25 4.22
CA THR A 94 4.59 1.43 4.80
C THR A 94 4.45 1.72 6.29
N GLU A 95 5.44 1.33 7.07
CA GLU A 95 5.48 1.62 8.51
C GLU A 95 6.73 2.44 8.90
N THR A 96 6.86 2.79 10.18
CA THR A 96 7.89 3.73 10.66
C THR A 96 9.33 3.24 10.52
N HIS A 97 9.58 1.94 10.46
CA HIS A 97 10.91 1.39 10.21
C HIS A 97 11.28 1.37 8.71
N GLY A 98 10.40 1.85 7.83
CA GLY A 98 10.66 1.90 6.39
C GLY A 98 10.49 0.56 5.69
N ASN A 99 9.67 -0.33 6.25
CA ASN A 99 9.23 -1.54 5.57
C ASN A 99 7.95 -1.27 4.76
N LEU A 100 7.89 -1.85 3.57
CA LEU A 100 6.70 -2.05 2.77
C LEU A 100 6.01 -3.35 3.18
N LEU A 101 4.69 -3.30 3.30
CA LEU A 101 3.83 -4.41 3.69
C LEU A 101 2.68 -4.51 2.67
N CYS A 102 2.37 -5.72 2.20
CA CYS A 102 1.19 -5.98 1.39
C CYS A 102 0.16 -6.74 2.22
N TYR A 103 -1.09 -6.29 2.12
CA TYR A 103 -2.22 -6.89 2.80
C TYR A 103 -3.21 -7.43 1.78
N HIS A 104 -3.73 -8.62 2.05
CA HIS A 104 -4.71 -9.29 1.21
C HIS A 104 -5.97 -9.62 2.01
N LYS A 105 -7.12 -9.26 1.44
CA LYS A 105 -8.45 -9.67 1.89
C LYS A 105 -8.85 -10.95 1.15
N ASP A 106 -9.16 -11.99 1.91
CA ASP A 106 -9.73 -13.23 1.35
C ASP A 106 -11.25 -13.10 1.27
N HIS A 107 -11.76 -12.51 0.19
CA HIS A 107 -13.20 -12.33 0.01
C HIS A 107 -13.94 -13.64 -0.33
N GLU A 108 -13.21 -14.67 -0.78
CA GLU A 108 -13.76 -15.96 -1.20
C GLU A 108 -13.81 -16.99 -0.05
N SER A 109 -13.21 -16.70 1.10
CA SER A 109 -13.20 -17.64 2.23
C SER A 109 -14.61 -18.02 2.68
N THR A 110 -14.78 -19.32 2.94
CA THR A 110 -15.99 -19.88 3.52
C THR A 110 -16.16 -19.53 5.00
N LYS A 111 -15.08 -19.11 5.67
CA LYS A 111 -15.11 -18.70 7.08
C LYS A 111 -15.30 -17.20 7.19
N GLU A 112 -16.30 -16.79 7.97
CA GLU A 112 -16.59 -15.36 8.17
C GLU A 112 -15.41 -14.61 8.78
N LEU A 113 -14.68 -15.22 9.71
CA LEU A 113 -13.51 -14.62 10.36
C LEU A 113 -12.42 -14.29 9.34
N ASP A 114 -12.11 -15.21 8.43
CA ASP A 114 -11.05 -15.02 7.43
C ASP A 114 -11.40 -13.88 6.46
N ARG A 115 -12.69 -13.69 6.13
CA ARG A 115 -13.14 -12.54 5.31
C ARG A 115 -12.98 -11.19 5.99
N LYS A 116 -13.04 -11.16 7.33
CA LYS A 116 -12.94 -9.95 8.16
C LYS A 116 -11.50 -9.61 8.54
N LEU A 117 -10.56 -10.53 8.35
CA LEU A 117 -9.17 -10.35 8.74
C LEU A 117 -8.27 -10.21 7.52
N LEU A 118 -7.38 -9.22 7.58
CA LEU A 118 -6.33 -9.08 6.58
C LEU A 118 -5.21 -10.07 6.83
N THR A 119 -4.67 -10.61 5.75
CA THR A 119 -3.44 -11.42 5.77
C THR A 119 -2.28 -10.60 5.22
N ARG A 120 -1.09 -10.81 5.79
CA ARG A 120 0.14 -10.12 5.40
C ARG A 120 1.22 -11.14 5.08
N LEU A 121 1.42 -11.44 3.80
CA LEU A 121 2.36 -12.45 3.34
C LEU A 121 3.60 -11.84 2.68
N GLU A 122 3.46 -10.65 2.10
CA GLU A 122 4.49 -9.96 1.35
C GLU A 122 4.99 -8.75 2.14
N GLN A 123 6.31 -8.62 2.18
CA GLN A 123 6.99 -7.66 3.02
C GLN A 123 8.38 -7.37 2.45
N TYR A 124 8.83 -6.11 2.52
CA TYR A 124 10.11 -5.67 1.97
C TYR A 124 10.69 -4.47 2.71
N HIS A 125 11.99 -4.48 3.04
CA HIS A 125 12.64 -3.32 3.64
C HIS A 125 13.10 -2.31 2.57
N LEU A 126 12.38 -1.19 2.47
CA LEU A 126 12.75 -0.08 1.61
C LEU A 126 13.86 0.78 2.22
N ALA A 127 14.00 0.74 3.55
CA ALA A 127 14.87 1.60 4.37
C ALA A 127 14.50 3.08 4.35
N GLU A 128 13.29 3.40 3.90
CA GLU A 128 12.78 4.77 3.73
C GLU A 128 11.34 4.86 4.15
N GLN A 129 10.95 6.00 4.70
CA GLN A 129 9.55 6.26 5.05
C GLN A 129 8.83 6.88 3.86
N ILE A 130 7.75 6.25 3.43
CA ILE A 130 6.88 6.79 2.38
C ILE A 130 5.80 7.65 3.02
N ASN A 131 5.73 8.92 2.63
CA ASN A 131 4.74 9.85 3.13
C ASN A 131 3.43 9.76 2.37
N ILE A 132 3.51 9.52 1.06
CA ILE A 132 2.36 9.56 0.15
C ILE A 132 2.54 8.47 -0.91
N PHE A 133 1.47 7.70 -1.11
CA PHE A 133 1.25 6.93 -2.32
C PHE A 133 0.25 7.68 -3.21
N ARG A 134 0.45 7.63 -4.53
CA ARG A 134 -0.52 8.13 -5.51
C ARG A 134 -0.59 7.23 -6.72
N HIS A 135 -1.79 6.78 -7.08
CA HIS A 135 -2.02 6.15 -8.38
C HIS A 135 -1.61 7.09 -9.50
N GLY A 136 -0.81 6.57 -10.42
CA GLY A 136 -0.29 7.37 -11.52
C GLY A 136 1.01 6.80 -12.07
N HIS A 137 1.41 7.36 -13.21
CA HIS A 137 2.62 7.00 -13.93
C HIS A 137 3.12 8.24 -14.66
N PHE A 138 4.43 8.40 -14.79
CA PHE A 138 5.04 9.58 -15.45
C PHE A 138 5.18 9.42 -16.97
N VAL A 139 4.99 8.21 -17.48
CA VAL A 139 5.21 7.89 -18.89
C VAL A 139 3.88 7.91 -19.63
N THR A 140 3.78 8.55 -20.79
CA THR A 140 2.60 8.38 -21.64
C THR A 140 2.50 6.92 -22.07
N GLN A 141 1.46 6.18 -21.65
CA GLN A 141 1.24 4.81 -22.11
C GLN A 141 1.14 4.80 -23.63
N GLN A 142 2.21 4.38 -24.31
CA GLN A 142 2.17 4.10 -25.74
C GLN A 142 1.43 2.77 -25.92
N THR A 143 0.11 2.86 -26.03
CA THR A 143 -0.85 1.75 -26.07
C THR A 143 -0.66 0.76 -27.22
N SER A 144 0.25 1.02 -28.17
CA SER A 144 0.40 0.24 -29.40
C SER A 144 1.56 -0.76 -29.41
N GLN A 145 2.51 -0.72 -28.46
CA GLN A 145 3.71 -1.58 -28.51
C GLN A 145 4.10 -2.26 -27.18
N SER A 146 3.38 -2.02 -26.08
CA SER A 146 3.70 -2.62 -24.78
C SER A 146 3.28 -4.09 -24.74
N THR A 147 4.25 -5.00 -24.63
CA THR A 147 4.00 -6.45 -24.45
C THR A 147 3.60 -6.81 -23.02
N ILE A 148 3.78 -5.90 -22.06
CA ILE A 148 3.47 -6.09 -20.65
C ILE A 148 2.42 -5.07 -20.24
N PHE A 149 1.25 -5.57 -19.82
CA PHE A 149 0.23 -4.76 -19.17
C PHE A 149 0.49 -4.76 -17.67
N LEU A 150 0.85 -3.60 -17.13
CA LEU A 150 1.00 -3.39 -15.69
C LEU A 150 -0.35 -2.92 -15.15
N ALA A 151 -1.00 -3.76 -14.36
CA ALA A 151 -2.39 -3.56 -13.95
C ALA A 151 -2.56 -2.29 -13.11
N THR A 152 -1.64 -2.05 -12.18
CA THR A 152 -1.73 -0.98 -11.18
C THR A 152 -0.35 -0.40 -10.91
N CYS A 153 -0.30 0.92 -10.79
CA CYS A 153 0.93 1.70 -10.71
C CYS A 153 0.74 2.83 -9.68
N SER A 154 1.57 2.84 -8.65
CA SER A 154 1.51 3.79 -7.54
C SER A 154 2.87 4.47 -7.35
N LEU A 155 2.89 5.78 -7.55
CA LEU A 155 4.01 6.65 -7.20
C LEU A 155 4.16 6.70 -5.69
N MET A 156 5.40 6.72 -5.22
CA MET A 156 5.77 6.85 -3.82
C MET A 156 6.59 8.12 -3.62
N ALA A 157 6.21 8.96 -2.68
CA ALA A 157 7.03 10.09 -2.24
C ALA A 157 7.63 9.77 -0.86
N VAL A 158 8.95 9.67 -0.78
CA VAL A 158 9.66 9.33 0.46
C VAL A 158 10.23 10.56 1.15
N THR A 159 10.55 10.43 2.44
CA THR A 159 11.09 11.51 3.28
C THR A 159 12.43 12.05 2.77
N SER A 160 13.28 11.22 2.16
CA SER A 160 14.56 11.68 1.59
C SER A 160 14.42 12.49 0.29
N GLY A 161 13.22 12.54 -0.31
CA GLY A 161 12.91 13.38 -1.46
C GLY A 161 12.98 12.70 -2.82
N TYR A 162 13.39 11.42 -2.91
CA TYR A 162 13.22 10.68 -4.16
C TYR A 162 11.75 10.25 -4.37
N ILE A 163 11.39 10.04 -5.63
CA ILE A 163 10.09 9.52 -6.02
C ILE A 163 10.29 8.11 -6.55
N GLY A 164 9.69 7.14 -5.87
CA GLY A 164 9.72 5.73 -6.24
C GLY A 164 8.44 5.29 -6.95
N LEU A 165 8.44 4.03 -7.37
CA LEU A 165 7.28 3.39 -7.99
C LEU A 165 7.05 1.99 -7.42
N VAL A 166 5.79 1.68 -7.12
CA VAL A 166 5.32 0.31 -6.85
C VAL A 166 4.37 -0.11 -7.95
N VAL A 167 4.61 -1.30 -8.49
CA VAL A 167 3.88 -1.86 -9.62
C VAL A 167 3.54 -3.31 -9.34
N GLN A 168 2.30 -3.70 -9.64
CA GLN A 168 1.87 -5.09 -9.57
C GLN A 168 2.37 -5.87 -10.80
N LEU A 169 3.05 -6.98 -10.55
CA LEU A 169 3.64 -7.82 -11.58
C LEU A 169 2.77 -9.06 -11.86
N PRO A 170 2.62 -9.47 -13.13
CA PRO A 170 2.08 -10.79 -13.46
C PRO A 170 2.94 -11.91 -12.84
N PRO A 171 2.36 -13.03 -12.37
CA PRO A 171 3.11 -14.09 -11.69
C PRO A 171 4.26 -14.72 -12.49
N SER A 172 4.16 -14.75 -13.83
CA SER A 172 5.24 -15.20 -14.70
C SER A 172 6.43 -14.24 -14.70
N LEU A 173 6.14 -12.94 -14.79
CA LEU A 173 7.16 -11.88 -14.76
C LEU A 173 7.81 -11.78 -13.38
N TYR A 174 7.02 -11.87 -12.31
CA TYR A 174 7.56 -11.90 -10.94
C TYR A 174 8.57 -13.04 -10.76
N ARG A 175 8.23 -14.27 -11.18
CA ARG A 175 9.15 -15.42 -11.08
C ARG A 175 10.44 -15.22 -11.88
N LEU A 176 10.32 -14.65 -13.09
CA LEU A 176 11.48 -14.33 -13.92
C LEU A 176 12.38 -13.31 -13.23
N LEU A 177 11.81 -12.20 -12.77
CA LEU A 177 12.56 -11.12 -12.12
C LEU A 177 13.14 -11.56 -10.77
N ALA A 178 12.44 -12.37 -9.98
CA ALA A 178 12.98 -12.94 -8.74
C ALA A 178 14.20 -13.84 -9.01
N SER A 179 14.17 -14.62 -10.09
CA SER A 179 15.33 -15.43 -10.50
C SER A 179 16.49 -14.56 -10.95
N LEU A 180 16.21 -13.47 -11.66
CA LEU A 180 17.23 -12.52 -12.10
C LEU A 180 17.84 -11.77 -10.92
N GLU A 181 17.02 -11.23 -10.03
CA GLU A 181 17.44 -10.53 -8.79
C GLU A 181 18.40 -11.41 -7.98
N LYS A 182 18.02 -12.67 -7.73
CA LYS A 182 18.86 -13.63 -7.02
C LYS A 182 20.20 -13.85 -7.71
N SER A 183 20.21 -13.92 -9.04
CA SER A 183 21.45 -14.09 -9.81
C SER A 183 22.31 -12.83 -9.74
N LEU A 184 21.73 -11.65 -9.91
CA LEU A 184 22.44 -10.37 -9.83
C LEU A 184 23.05 -10.14 -8.45
N ALA A 185 22.31 -10.41 -7.38
CA ALA A 185 22.78 -10.29 -6.00
C ALA A 185 24.02 -11.16 -5.69
N GLN A 186 24.26 -12.22 -6.46
CA GLN A 186 25.46 -13.07 -6.33
C GLN A 186 26.65 -12.57 -7.14
N HIS A 187 26.42 -11.85 -8.24
CA HIS A 187 27.47 -11.45 -9.18
C HIS A 187 27.90 -9.99 -9.03
N ILE A 188 27.00 -9.13 -8.57
CA ILE A 188 27.29 -7.73 -8.33
C ILE A 188 27.97 -7.60 -6.96
N PRO A 189 29.17 -7.02 -6.89
CA PRO A 189 29.88 -6.88 -5.64
C PRO A 189 29.15 -5.94 -4.69
N ASN A 190 28.89 -6.40 -3.47
CA ASN A 190 28.25 -5.60 -2.43
C ASN A 190 29.24 -4.59 -1.83
N VAL A 191 28.82 -3.34 -1.67
CA VAL A 191 29.57 -2.34 -0.90
C VAL A 191 29.45 -2.69 0.58
N GLY A 192 30.58 -2.76 1.29
CA GLY A 192 30.59 -3.05 2.74
C GLY A 192 30.28 -4.50 3.13
N GLN A 193 30.29 -5.45 2.18
CA GLN A 193 30.03 -6.88 2.41
C GLN A 193 28.66 -7.19 3.04
N ILE A 194 27.67 -6.32 2.82
CA ILE A 194 26.30 -6.55 3.27
C ILE A 194 25.56 -7.30 2.17
N GLU A 195 25.02 -8.48 2.48
CA GLU A 195 24.20 -9.24 1.52
C GLU A 195 22.91 -8.48 1.20
N HIS A 196 22.53 -8.46 -0.09
CA HIS A 196 21.28 -7.83 -0.55
C HIS A 196 20.04 -8.36 0.17
N SER A 197 19.95 -9.68 0.36
CA SER A 197 18.88 -10.34 1.12
C SER A 197 18.80 -9.83 2.56
N THR A 198 19.95 -9.63 3.21
CA THR A 198 20.04 -9.10 4.57
C THR A 198 19.58 -7.65 4.60
N TRP A 199 19.99 -6.84 3.62
CA TRP A 199 19.55 -5.45 3.49
C TRP A 199 18.04 -5.32 3.28
N ARG A 200 17.44 -6.16 2.44
CA ARG A 200 15.99 -6.12 2.14
C ARG A 200 15.12 -6.85 3.15
N SER A 201 15.70 -7.62 4.06
CA SER A 201 14.96 -8.30 5.12
C SER A 201 14.28 -7.29 6.04
N ILE A 202 13.08 -7.63 6.51
CA ILE A 202 12.29 -6.77 7.37
C ILE A 202 13.04 -6.44 8.63
N ARG A 203 12.95 -5.17 9.01
CA ARG A 203 13.48 -4.67 10.25
C ARG A 203 12.32 -4.38 11.20
N ALA A 204 12.16 -5.24 12.20
CA ALA A 204 11.29 -5.00 13.35
C ALA A 204 12.11 -5.07 14.64
N ASP A 205 11.63 -4.43 15.72
CA ASP A 205 12.36 -4.29 16.99
C ASP A 205 12.92 -5.59 17.57
N LYS A 206 12.28 -6.72 17.31
CA LYS A 206 12.58 -8.01 17.95
C LYS A 206 12.94 -9.14 16.98
N GLN A 207 12.73 -8.95 15.68
CA GLN A 207 12.94 -10.00 14.69
C GLN A 207 13.23 -9.42 13.32
N SER A 208 14.13 -10.07 12.59
CA SER A 208 14.25 -9.87 11.15
C SER A 208 13.64 -11.06 10.43
N THR A 209 12.80 -10.78 9.44
CA THR A 209 12.17 -11.79 8.59
C THR A 209 12.57 -11.54 7.14
N ILE A 210 12.71 -12.63 6.39
CA ILE A 210 13.10 -12.56 4.98
C ILE A 210 12.01 -11.80 4.21
N SER A 211 12.44 -10.93 3.29
CA SER A 211 11.55 -10.25 2.36
C SER A 211 10.89 -11.23 1.40
N SER A 212 9.64 -10.96 1.03
CA SER A 212 8.84 -11.81 0.15
C SER A 212 7.87 -10.95 -0.66
N GLY A 213 7.59 -11.36 -1.90
CA GLY A 213 6.54 -10.76 -2.73
C GLY A 213 6.89 -9.41 -3.37
N PHE A 214 8.11 -8.91 -3.17
CA PHE A 214 8.62 -7.69 -3.80
C PHE A 214 9.89 -7.99 -4.60
N ILE A 215 10.17 -7.15 -5.60
CA ILE A 215 11.37 -7.19 -6.42
C ILE A 215 12.06 -5.82 -6.32
N ASP A 216 13.37 -5.82 -6.09
CA ASP A 216 14.20 -4.63 -6.10
C ASP A 216 14.47 -4.17 -7.54
N GLY A 217 13.68 -3.18 -8.00
CA GLY A 217 13.81 -2.60 -9.33
C GLY A 217 15.18 -1.96 -9.58
N ASP A 218 15.82 -1.41 -8.55
CA ASP A 218 17.14 -0.78 -8.67
C ASP A 218 18.21 -1.84 -8.96
N LEU A 219 18.15 -2.97 -8.24
CA LEU A 219 19.05 -4.10 -8.50
C LEU A 219 18.83 -4.70 -9.89
N ILE A 220 17.57 -4.87 -10.32
CA ILE A 220 17.24 -5.35 -11.67
C ILE A 220 17.79 -4.41 -12.74
N GLN A 221 17.66 -3.09 -12.54
CA GLN A 221 18.14 -2.09 -13.50
C GLN A 221 19.66 -2.17 -13.71
N LEU A 222 20.42 -2.59 -12.71
CA LEU A 222 21.88 -2.77 -12.84
C LEU A 222 22.28 -3.77 -13.92
N TYR A 223 21.40 -4.72 -14.30
CA TYR A 223 21.66 -5.65 -15.41
C TYR A 223 21.98 -4.95 -16.74
N LEU A 224 21.46 -3.73 -16.95
CA LEU A 224 21.72 -2.97 -18.17
C LEU A 224 23.03 -2.18 -18.12
N THR A 225 23.59 -1.99 -16.92
CA THR A 225 24.76 -1.14 -16.68
C THR A 225 26.00 -1.90 -16.24
N TYR A 226 25.84 -3.15 -15.79
CA TYR A 226 26.91 -4.04 -15.36
C TYR A 226 27.32 -4.98 -16.50
#